data_AF-A0A159ZT00-F1
#
_entry.id   AF-A0A159ZT00-F1
#
_cell.length_a   1.000
_cell.length_b   1.000
_cell.length_c   1.000
_cell.angle_alpha   90.00
_cell.angle_beta   90.00
_cell.angle_gamma   90.00
#
_symmetry.space_group_name_H-M   'P 1'
#
loop_
_entity.id
_entity.type
_entity.pdbx_description
1 polymer ?
#
loop_
_entity_poly.entity_id
_entity_poly.type
_entity_poly.pdbx_seq_one_letter_code
_entity_poly.pdbx_strand_id
1 'polypeptide(L)'
;MFKVTPNPPDTDPTPPRKKTKKLDEAAERVLDYYLNPKPDKPEAEAAPGQLFTVIKDVDTESLLANLSETLASANVMVSDLAFDLDGSRRHFALGIQQLIELGTLLANRALDNVEAR
;
A
#
# COMPACT_ATOMS: atom_id res chain seq x y z
N MET A 1 -2.69 46.70 47.44
CA MET A 1 -2.10 47.08 46.14
C MET A 1 -2.95 46.48 45.04
N PHE A 2 -3.70 47.32 44.32
CA PHE A 2 -4.48 46.89 43.16
C PHE A 2 -3.55 46.90 41.94
N LYS A 3 -3.38 45.75 41.28
CA LYS A 3 -2.73 45.70 39.97
C LYS A 3 -3.67 46.37 38.98
N VAL A 4 -3.28 47.54 38.49
CA VAL A 4 -3.95 48.17 37.35
C VAL A 4 -3.62 47.31 36.14
N THR A 5 -4.58 46.52 35.69
CA THR A 5 -4.47 45.76 34.44
C THR A 5 -4.50 46.77 33.29
N PRO A 6 -3.43 46.90 32.47
CA PRO A 6 -3.47 47.80 31.33
C PRO A 6 -4.54 47.30 30.35
N ASN A 7 -5.48 48.18 29.97
CA ASN A 7 -6.36 47.89 28.84
C ASN A 7 -5.49 47.70 27.58
N PRO A 8 -5.86 46.76 26.69
CA PRO A 8 -5.16 46.59 25.43
C PRO A 8 -5.24 47.89 24.61
N PRO A 9 -4.20 48.21 23.81
CA PRO A 9 -4.19 49.41 23.00
C PRO A 9 -5.35 49.36 21.99
N ASP A 10 -5.98 50.52 21.77
CA ASP A 10 -7.02 50.67 20.74
C ASP A 10 -6.48 50.15 19.40
N THR A 11 -7.07 49.06 18.93
CA THR A 11 -6.80 48.58 17.58
C THR A 11 -7.37 49.60 16.61
N ASP A 12 -6.48 50.38 16.01
CA ASP A 12 -6.74 51.22 14.84
C ASP A 12 -7.62 50.44 13.84
N PRO A 13 -8.64 51.07 13.22
CA PRO A 13 -9.54 50.36 12.34
C PRO A 13 -8.70 49.79 11.20
N THR A 14 -8.72 48.47 11.09
CA THR A 14 -8.03 47.75 10.02
C THR A 14 -8.36 48.44 8.70
N PRO A 15 -7.36 48.89 7.92
CA PRO A 15 -7.64 49.55 6.64
C PRO A 15 -8.50 48.60 5.83
N PRO A 16 -9.50 49.10 5.09
CA PRO A 16 -10.48 48.26 4.42
C PRO A 16 -9.70 47.27 3.56
N ARG A 17 -9.77 45.98 3.94
CA ARG A 17 -9.12 44.91 3.19
C ARG A 17 -9.50 45.12 1.73
N LYS A 18 -8.53 45.47 0.88
CA LYS A 18 -8.71 45.37 -0.56
C LYS A 18 -8.98 43.89 -0.81
N LYS A 19 -10.26 43.55 -1.00
CA LYS A 19 -10.73 42.22 -1.37
C LYS A 19 -10.11 41.88 -2.71
N THR A 20 -8.89 41.37 -2.66
CA THR A 20 -8.25 40.79 -3.83
C THR A 20 -8.90 39.43 -3.96
N LYS A 21 -9.94 39.37 -4.79
CA LYS A 21 -10.75 38.15 -4.99
C LYS A 21 -9.91 36.87 -5.13
N LYS A 22 -8.71 36.99 -5.72
CA LYS A 22 -7.75 35.89 -5.88
C LYS A 22 -7.16 35.36 -4.56
N LEU A 23 -6.92 36.21 -3.57
CA LEU A 23 -6.43 35.77 -2.25
C LEU A 23 -7.55 35.13 -1.44
N ASP A 24 -8.75 35.70 -1.51
CA ASP A 24 -9.94 35.13 -0.86
C ASP A 24 -10.26 33.75 -1.47
N GLU A 25 -10.21 33.61 -2.79
CA GLU A 25 -10.46 32.36 -3.52
C GLU A 25 -9.32 31.32 -3.33
N ALA A 26 -8.08 31.77 -3.10
CA ALA A 26 -6.99 30.87 -2.71
C ALA A 26 -7.16 30.40 -1.26
N ALA A 27 -7.54 31.29 -0.35
CA ALA A 27 -7.81 30.96 1.04
C ALA A 27 -9.01 30.00 1.17
N GLU A 28 -10.09 30.24 0.43
CA GLU A 28 -11.25 29.34 0.36
C GLU A 28 -10.86 27.97 -0.20
N ARG A 29 -10.05 27.90 -1.28
CA ARG A 29 -9.56 26.61 -1.80
C ARG A 29 -8.70 25.84 -0.81
N VAL A 30 -7.85 26.52 -0.03
CA VAL A 30 -7.03 25.89 1.00
C VAL A 30 -7.92 25.41 2.15
N LEU A 31 -8.87 26.24 2.60
CA LEU A 31 -9.83 25.86 3.63
C LEU A 31 -10.67 24.65 3.19
N ASP A 32 -11.18 24.64 1.96
CA ASP A 32 -11.94 23.49 1.44
C ASP A 32 -11.08 22.23 1.35
N TYR A 33 -9.81 22.34 0.97
CA TYR A 33 -8.90 21.19 0.91
C TYR A 33 -8.70 20.51 2.28
N TYR A 34 -8.62 21.30 3.35
CA TYR A 34 -8.41 20.76 4.71
C TYR A 34 -9.70 20.45 5.46
N LEU A 35 -10.77 21.23 5.24
CA LEU A 35 -12.03 21.11 5.98
C LEU A 35 -13.04 20.19 5.29
N ASN A 36 -12.96 20.08 3.96
CA ASN A 36 -13.79 19.19 3.14
C ASN A 36 -12.89 18.33 2.23
N PRO A 37 -11.99 17.51 2.80
CA PRO A 37 -11.20 16.60 1.99
C PRO A 37 -12.18 15.72 1.20
N LYS A 38 -12.18 15.88 -0.13
CA LYS A 38 -12.88 14.93 -0.99
C LYS A 38 -12.22 13.58 -0.70
N PRO A 39 -13.00 12.52 -0.43
CA PRO A 39 -12.40 11.21 -0.25
C PRO A 39 -11.59 10.93 -1.50
N ASP A 40 -10.27 10.84 -1.35
CA ASP A 40 -9.43 10.29 -2.40
C ASP A 40 -10.06 8.96 -2.79
N LYS A 41 -10.10 8.70 -4.11
CA LYS A 41 -10.64 7.49 -4.73
C LYS A 41 -10.49 6.34 -3.74
N PRO A 42 -11.60 5.67 -3.32
CA PRO A 42 -11.51 4.69 -2.24
C PRO A 42 -10.40 3.73 -2.59
N GLU A 43 -9.30 3.77 -1.83
CA GLU A 43 -8.38 2.66 -1.83
C GLU A 43 -9.24 1.45 -1.52
N ALA A 44 -9.26 0.48 -2.42
CA ALA A 44 -10.14 -0.67 -2.33
C ALA A 44 -10.20 -1.12 -0.87
N GLU A 45 -11.34 -0.89 -0.22
CA GLU A 45 -11.45 -1.07 1.22
C GLU A 45 -11.05 -2.52 1.50
N ALA A 46 -10.04 -2.70 2.35
CA ALA A 46 -9.54 -4.02 2.67
C ALA A 46 -10.72 -4.89 3.11
N ALA A 47 -10.88 -6.05 2.47
CA ALA A 47 -12.01 -6.92 2.75
C ALA A 47 -12.04 -7.27 4.26
N PRO A 48 -13.22 -7.38 4.89
CA PRO A 48 -13.30 -7.73 6.30
C PRO A 48 -12.51 -9.01 6.60
N GLY A 49 -11.50 -8.91 7.48
CA GLY A 49 -10.61 -10.02 7.84
C GLY A 49 -9.31 -10.13 7.04
N GLN A 50 -9.00 -9.19 6.14
CA GLN A 50 -7.74 -9.17 5.41
C GLN A 50 -6.57 -8.79 6.34
N LEU A 51 -5.68 -9.74 6.60
CA LEU A 51 -4.50 -9.54 7.47
C LEU A 51 -3.28 -8.99 6.73
N PHE A 52 -3.16 -9.28 5.43
CA PHE A 52 -2.00 -8.93 4.61
C PHE A 52 -2.43 -8.21 3.33
N THR A 53 -1.57 -7.33 2.82
CA THR A 53 -1.75 -6.65 1.53
C THR A 53 -0.40 -6.50 0.84
N VAL A 54 -0.42 -6.41 -0.49
CA VAL A 54 0.76 -6.06 -1.30
C VAL A 54 0.74 -4.55 -1.53
N ILE A 55 1.89 -3.89 -1.34
CA ILE A 55 2.04 -2.45 -1.55
C ILE A 55 1.87 -2.17 -3.06
N LYS A 56 1.04 -1.18 -3.41
CA LYS A 56 0.68 -0.89 -4.82
C LYS A 56 1.87 -0.50 -5.70
N ASP A 57 2.83 0.22 -5.14
CA ASP A 57 3.96 0.79 -5.86
C ASP A 57 5.25 -0.05 -5.73
N VAL A 58 5.12 -1.32 -5.33
CA VAL A 58 6.27 -2.23 -5.32
C VAL A 58 6.58 -2.64 -6.76
N ASP A 59 7.86 -2.69 -7.10
CA ASP A 59 8.29 -2.99 -8.46
C ASP A 59 8.09 -4.48 -8.81
N THR A 60 7.95 -4.76 -10.11
CA THR A 60 7.67 -6.11 -10.61
C THR A 60 8.81 -7.09 -10.30
N GLU A 61 10.06 -6.63 -10.28
CA GLU A 61 11.22 -7.48 -9.98
C GLU A 61 11.17 -7.96 -8.53
N SER A 62 10.90 -7.05 -7.59
CA SER A 62 10.68 -7.37 -6.16
C SER A 62 9.50 -8.33 -5.97
N LEU A 63 8.39 -8.15 -6.71
CA LEU A 63 7.25 -9.09 -6.67
C LEU A 63 7.63 -10.48 -7.14
N LEU A 64 8.33 -10.57 -8.28
CA LEU A 64 8.75 -11.84 -8.88
C LEU A 64 9.81 -12.53 -8.03
N ALA A 65 10.77 -11.80 -7.46
CA ALA A 65 11.76 -12.34 -6.54
C ALA A 65 11.10 -12.93 -5.29
N ASN A 66 10.17 -12.20 -4.67
CA ASN A 66 9.43 -12.70 -3.52
C ASN A 66 8.53 -13.90 -3.86
N LEU A 67 7.92 -13.92 -5.05
CA LEU A 67 7.16 -15.07 -5.54
C LEU A 67 8.07 -16.30 -5.71
N SER A 68 9.23 -16.15 -6.35
CA SER A 68 10.19 -17.22 -6.55
C SER A 68 10.67 -17.81 -5.22
N GLU A 69 10.98 -16.97 -4.23
CA GLU A 69 11.37 -17.43 -2.89
C GLU A 69 10.22 -18.14 -2.15
N THR A 70 8.99 -17.65 -2.31
CA THR A 70 7.79 -18.28 -1.75
C THR A 70 7.55 -19.67 -2.35
N LEU A 71 7.69 -19.79 -3.68
CA LEU A 71 7.56 -21.06 -4.38
C LEU A 71 8.68 -22.03 -4.00
N ALA A 72 9.92 -21.56 -3.89
CA ALA A 72 11.04 -22.38 -3.41
C ALA A 72 10.81 -22.90 -1.99
N SER A 73 10.33 -22.04 -1.09
CA SER A 73 9.96 -22.41 0.28
C SER A 73 8.85 -23.46 0.30
N ALA A 74 7.79 -23.26 -0.48
CA ALA A 74 6.69 -24.23 -0.60
C ALA A 74 7.16 -25.57 -1.19
N ASN A 75 8.07 -25.53 -2.16
CA ASN A 75 8.65 -26.72 -2.77
C ASN A 75 9.40 -27.57 -1.75
N VAL A 76 10.22 -26.95 -0.88
CA VAL A 76 10.92 -27.65 0.21
C VAL A 76 9.91 -28.27 1.18
N MET A 77 8.90 -27.51 1.62
CA MET A 77 7.90 -28.01 2.58
C MET A 77 7.11 -29.22 2.03
N VAL A 78 6.67 -29.16 0.76
CA VAL A 78 5.92 -30.28 0.18
C VAL A 78 6.81 -31.49 -0.12
N SER A 79 8.07 -31.25 -0.50
CA SER A 79 9.05 -32.32 -0.71
C SER A 79 9.32 -33.07 0.59
N ASP A 80 9.55 -32.33 1.68
CA ASP A 80 9.72 -32.89 3.03
C ASP A 80 8.50 -33.72 3.45
N LEU A 81 7.29 -33.16 3.29
CA LEU A 81 6.05 -33.87 3.55
C LEU A 81 5.88 -35.15 2.70
N ALA A 82 6.33 -35.14 1.44
CA ALA A 82 6.21 -36.31 0.57
C ALA A 82 7.07 -37.50 1.07
N PHE A 83 8.18 -37.24 1.76
CA PHE A 83 8.98 -38.30 2.39
C PHE A 83 8.22 -38.99 3.54
N ASP A 84 7.46 -38.22 4.32
CA ASP A 84 6.69 -38.72 5.48
C ASP A 84 5.37 -39.42 5.11
N LEU A 85 4.92 -39.30 3.86
CA LEU A 85 3.68 -39.90 3.38
C LEU A 85 3.96 -41.17 2.57
N ASP A 86 2.99 -42.09 2.51
CA ASP A 86 3.04 -43.30 1.68
C ASP A 86 1.87 -43.41 0.70
N GLY A 87 2.02 -44.28 -0.30
CA GLY A 87 0.98 -44.66 -1.25
C GLY A 87 0.35 -43.47 -1.98
N SER A 88 -0.98 -43.44 -2.07
CA SER A 88 -1.72 -42.40 -2.79
C SER A 88 -1.50 -40.99 -2.23
N ARG A 89 -1.26 -40.84 -0.92
CA ARG A 89 -1.01 -39.53 -0.31
C ARG A 89 0.35 -38.96 -0.70
N ARG A 90 1.38 -39.80 -0.82
CA ARG A 90 2.68 -39.39 -1.36
C ARG A 90 2.51 -38.89 -2.81
N HIS A 91 1.80 -39.63 -3.64
CA HIS A 91 1.55 -39.21 -5.04
C HIS A 91 0.78 -37.88 -5.13
N PHE A 92 -0.16 -37.64 -4.22
CA PHE A 92 -0.86 -36.37 -4.14
C PHE A 92 0.10 -35.22 -3.78
N ALA A 93 0.97 -35.40 -2.78
CA ALA A 93 1.98 -34.40 -2.42
C ALA A 93 2.95 -34.12 -3.58
N LEU A 94 3.43 -35.16 -4.26
CA LEU A 94 4.27 -35.01 -5.45
C LEU A 94 3.55 -34.28 -6.60
N GLY A 95 2.23 -34.48 -6.76
CA GLY A 95 1.43 -33.71 -7.71
C GLY A 95 1.39 -32.22 -7.38
N ILE A 96 1.28 -31.85 -6.09
CA ILE A 96 1.38 -30.46 -5.65
C ILE A 96 2.79 -29.90 -5.95
N GLN A 97 3.83 -30.67 -5.64
CA GLN A 97 5.21 -30.28 -5.95
C GLN A 97 5.38 -29.98 -7.44
N GLN A 98 4.85 -30.83 -8.32
CA GLN A 98 4.90 -30.60 -9.77
C GLN A 98 4.22 -29.29 -10.17
N LEU A 99 3.08 -28.92 -9.56
CA LEU A 99 2.42 -27.64 -9.83
C LEU A 99 3.26 -26.44 -9.37
N ILE A 100 3.96 -26.57 -8.25
CA ILE A 100 4.88 -25.54 -7.74
C ILE A 100 6.08 -25.35 -8.70
N GLU A 101 6.66 -26.45 -9.18
CA GLU A 101 7.75 -26.41 -10.17
C GLU A 101 7.29 -25.73 -11.47
N LEU A 102 6.09 -26.06 -11.97
CA LEU A 102 5.50 -25.38 -13.14
C LEU A 102 5.29 -23.88 -12.88
N GLY A 103 4.80 -23.51 -11.70
CA GLY A 103 4.65 -22.11 -11.30
C GLY A 103 6.00 -21.37 -11.26
N THR A 104 7.06 -22.03 -10.80
CA THR A 104 8.41 -21.49 -10.77
C THR A 104 8.94 -21.22 -12.17
N LEU A 105 8.70 -22.12 -13.13
CA LEU A 105 9.06 -21.89 -14.53
C LEU A 105 8.34 -20.68 -15.13
N LEU A 106 7.05 -20.50 -14.81
CA LEU A 106 6.29 -19.33 -15.25
C LEU A 106 6.81 -18.03 -14.63
N ALA A 107 7.15 -18.04 -13.33
CA ALA A 107 7.71 -16.88 -12.64
C ALA A 107 9.08 -16.48 -13.22
N ASN A 108 9.96 -17.46 -13.44
CA ASN A 108 11.26 -17.23 -14.08
C ASN A 108 11.07 -16.64 -15.49
N ARG A 109 10.15 -17.20 -16.28
CA ARG A 109 9.87 -16.65 -17.62
C ARG A 109 9.30 -15.23 -17.57
N ALA A 110 8.50 -14.91 -16.55
CA ALA A 110 8.00 -13.56 -16.35
C ALA A 110 9.13 -12.58 -15.99
N LEU A 111 10.09 -13.01 -15.17
CA LEU A 111 11.27 -12.21 -14.80
C LEU A 111 12.14 -11.92 -16.02
N ASP A 112 12.45 -12.95 -16.84
CA ASP A 112 13.20 -12.77 -18.10
C ASP A 112 12.57 -11.71 -19.02
N ASN A 113 11.23 -11.66 -19.08
CA ASN A 113 10.52 -10.69 -19.92
C ASN A 113 10.57 -9.26 -19.38
N VAL A 114 10.76 -9.10 -18.06
CA VAL A 114 10.93 -7.79 -17.42
C VAL A 114 12.37 -7.31 -17.59
N GLU A 115 13.36 -8.18 -17.40
CA GLU A 115 14.79 -7.86 -17.57
C GLU A 115 15.18 -7.51 -19.03
N ALA A 116 14.46 -8.06 -20.01
CA ALA A 116 14.72 -7.80 -21.42
C ALA A 116 14.19 -6.44 -21.94
N ARG A 117 13.54 -5.62 -21.09
CA ARG A 117 12.96 -4.31 -21.45
C ARG A 117 13.85 -3.14 -21.06
#